data_AF-A0A6P5R6V9-F1
#
_entry.id   AF-A0A6P5R6V9-F1
#
_cell.length_a   1.000
_cell.length_b   1.000
_cell.length_c   1.000
_cell.angle_alpha   90.00
_cell.angle_beta   90.00
_cell.angle_gamma   90.00
#
_symmetry.space_group_name_H-M   'P 1'
#
loop_
_entity.id
_entity.type
_entity.pdbx_description
1 polymer ?
#
loop_
_entity_poly.entity_id
_entity_poly.type
_entity_poly.pdbx_seq_one_letter_code
_entity_poly.pdbx_strand_id
1 'polypeptide(L)'
;MKDRLQELKQKTKEIELSRDSQVFVEEEQGVLVQQAVIYEREPVAERHLHEIQKLQENINSFVDDVQRFGQQQKSLVASMRRFSLLKRDSTIAKEIKIQAEHINRALGDVVKEVKRSEVENGPSSVITRILKSQYAAMFHRFQQTMFLYNDTIALKQDKCKTFIVRQLEVAGKEVSEEEVNDMLHHGKWEVFNESLLTETSITKAQLSEIEQRHKELVNLENQVKDLRDLFIQISLLVEEQGESINSIEVMVNSTKDYVNNTKEKFGLAVKYKKRNPCRALCCCCCPCCGSK
;
A
#
# COMPACT_ATOMS: atom_id res chain seq x y z
N MET A 1 23.91 -5.08 27.50
CA MET A 1 23.64 -6.44 26.97
C MET A 1 24.92 -6.95 26.33
N LYS A 2 25.38 -8.16 26.67
CA LYS A 2 26.54 -8.77 25.99
C LYS A 2 26.14 -9.11 24.55
N ASP A 3 27.01 -8.80 23.59
CA ASP A 3 26.78 -9.10 22.17
C ASP A 3 26.89 -10.61 21.94
N ARG A 4 25.73 -11.25 21.80
CA ARG A 4 25.62 -12.71 21.58
C ARG A 4 26.11 -13.13 20.19
N LEU A 5 26.20 -12.22 19.22
CA LEU A 5 26.69 -12.55 17.90
C LEU A 5 28.18 -12.88 17.91
N GLN A 6 28.95 -12.12 18.70
CA GLN A 6 30.39 -12.34 18.84
C GLN A 6 30.69 -13.64 19.59
N GLU A 7 29.91 -13.95 20.63
CA GLU A 7 29.98 -15.21 21.37
C GLU A 7 29.69 -16.42 20.46
N LEU A 8 28.65 -16.33 19.62
CA LEU A 8 28.31 -17.39 18.67
C LEU A 8 29.41 -17.58 17.60
N LYS A 9 29.95 -16.50 17.04
CA LYS A 9 31.05 -16.57 16.08
C LYS A 9 32.29 -17.22 16.66
N GLN A 10 32.58 -16.93 17.93
CA GLN A 10 33.72 -17.51 18.64
C GLN A 10 33.50 -19.01 18.90
N LYS A 11 32.31 -19.40 19.37
CA LYS A 11 31.92 -20.80 19.54
C LYS A 11 31.98 -21.60 18.23
N THR A 12 31.55 -21.03 17.11
CA THR A 12 31.66 -21.68 15.80
C THR A 12 33.12 -21.92 15.41
N LYS A 13 34.00 -20.92 15.59
CA LYS A 13 35.44 -21.07 15.34
C LYS A 13 36.09 -22.11 16.24
N GLU A 14 35.70 -22.17 17.51
CA GLU A 14 36.18 -23.18 18.46
C GLU A 14 35.76 -24.60 18.05
N ILE A 15 34.53 -24.78 17.56
CA ILE A 15 34.04 -26.05 17.01
C ILE A 15 34.82 -26.46 15.75
N GLU A 16 35.07 -25.53 14.84
CA GLU A 16 35.86 -25.78 13.61
C GLU A 16 37.31 -26.17 13.94
N LEU A 17 37.96 -25.47 14.88
CA LEU A 17 39.32 -25.77 15.34
C LEU A 17 39.41 -27.10 16.11
N SER A 18 38.36 -27.47 16.85
CA SER A 18 38.29 -28.76 17.56
C SER A 18 38.13 -29.95 16.62
N ARG A 19 37.51 -29.75 15.45
CA ARG A 19 37.36 -30.76 14.39
C ARG A 19 38.69 -31.14 13.75
N ASP A 20 39.62 -30.18 13.63
CA ASP A 20 40.96 -30.43 13.08
C ASP A 20 41.92 -31.13 14.07
N SER A 21 41.56 -31.22 15.36
CA SER A 21 42.38 -31.84 16.41
C SER A 21 41.94 -33.26 16.80
N GLN A 22 40.77 -33.73 16.36
CA GLN A 22 40.30 -35.07 16.64
C GLN A 22 40.62 -36.03 15.48
N VAL A 23 41.71 -36.80 15.66
CA VAL A 23 41.90 -38.07 14.96
C VAL A 23 40.70 -38.97 15.31
N PHE A 24 40.01 -39.43 14.26
CA PHE A 24 38.85 -40.32 14.30
C PHE A 24 39.01 -41.46 15.31
N VAL A 25 38.10 -41.52 16.28
CA VAL A 25 37.64 -42.79 16.86
C VAL A 25 36.22 -42.98 16.32
N GLU A 26 36.02 -44.08 15.61
CA GLU A 26 34.76 -44.47 14.99
C GLU A 26 33.69 -44.68 16.07
N GLU A 27 32.74 -43.75 16.16
CA GLU A 27 31.39 -44.05 16.64
C GLU A 27 30.41 -43.85 15.49
N GLU A 28 29.67 -44.92 15.17
CA GLU A 28 28.56 -44.93 14.22
C GLU A 28 27.47 -43.94 14.65
N GLN A 29 27.60 -42.68 14.27
CA GLN A 29 26.51 -41.73 14.23
C GLN A 29 26.45 -41.18 12.82
N GLY A 30 25.33 -41.47 12.14
CA GLY A 30 25.11 -41.20 10.73
C GLY A 30 25.68 -39.85 10.31
N VAL A 31 26.61 -39.89 9.36
CA VAL A 31 27.29 -38.73 8.81
C VAL A 31 26.25 -37.72 8.36
N LEU A 32 26.01 -36.69 9.18
CA LEU A 32 25.33 -35.48 8.74
C LEU A 32 26.33 -34.77 7.82
N VAL A 33 26.31 -35.15 6.55
CA VAL A 33 26.98 -34.42 5.48
C VAL A 33 26.41 -33.02 5.53
N GLN A 34 27.22 -32.07 6.02
CA GLN A 34 26.88 -30.65 6.01
C GLN A 34 26.97 -30.19 4.55
N GLN A 35 25.92 -30.52 3.79
CA GLN A 35 25.75 -30.04 2.44
C GLN A 35 25.46 -28.54 2.56
N ALA A 36 26.42 -27.69 2.17
CA ALA A 36 26.13 -26.29 1.96
C ALA A 36 25.07 -26.19 0.86
N VAL A 37 23.81 -25.99 1.24
CA VAL A 37 22.72 -25.71 0.30
C VAL A 37 22.96 -24.29 -0.19
N ILE A 38 23.61 -24.17 -1.34
CA ILE A 38 23.69 -22.91 -2.07
C ILE A 38 22.28 -22.69 -2.63
N TYR A 39 21.51 -21.82 -1.98
CA TYR A 39 20.23 -21.36 -2.50
C TYR A 39 20.51 -20.52 -3.74
N GLU A 40 20.18 -21.03 -4.93
CA GLU A 40 20.12 -20.20 -6.13
C GLU A 40 19.04 -19.12 -5.91
N ARG A 41 19.37 -17.88 -6.27
CA ARG A 41 18.37 -16.82 -6.27
C ARG A 41 17.34 -17.13 -7.35
N GLU A 42 16.08 -17.22 -6.94
CA GLU A 42 14.99 -17.47 -7.87
C GLU A 42 14.66 -16.17 -8.64
N PRO A 43 14.93 -16.09 -9.96
CA PRO A 43 14.84 -14.84 -10.72
C PRO A 43 13.39 -14.36 -10.93
N VAL A 44 12.40 -15.21 -10.64
CA VAL A 44 10.98 -14.86 -10.68
C VAL A 44 10.60 -14.04 -9.45
N ALA A 45 11.09 -14.42 -8.26
CA ALA A 45 10.82 -13.71 -7.02
C ALA A 45 11.44 -12.30 -7.03
N GLU A 46 12.67 -12.14 -7.54
CA GLU A 46 13.33 -10.81 -7.60
C GLU A 46 12.58 -9.80 -8.47
N ARG A 47 12.01 -10.23 -9.61
CA ARG A 47 11.24 -9.35 -10.49
C ARG A 47 9.98 -8.82 -9.81
N HIS A 48 9.19 -9.70 -9.21
CA HIS A 48 7.99 -9.31 -8.47
C HIS A 48 8.31 -8.39 -7.28
N LEU A 49 9.40 -8.68 -6.55
CA LEU A 49 9.82 -7.85 -5.43
C LEU A 49 10.25 -6.44 -5.89
N HIS A 50 10.91 -6.33 -7.04
CA HIS A 50 11.30 -5.02 -7.58
C HIS A 50 10.10 -4.16 -7.98
N GLU A 51 9.10 -4.76 -8.63
CA GLU A 51 7.85 -4.06 -8.99
C GLU A 51 7.08 -3.60 -7.75
N ILE A 52 6.98 -4.46 -6.73
CA ILE A 52 6.37 -4.12 -5.44
C ILE A 52 7.13 -2.98 -4.78
N GLN A 53 8.46 -3.03 -4.74
CA GLN A 53 9.27 -1.97 -4.12
C GLN A 53 9.05 -0.62 -4.81
N LYS A 54 9.02 -0.60 -6.15
CA LYS A 54 8.72 0.61 -6.91
C LYS A 54 7.32 1.17 -6.57
N LEU A 55 6.32 0.30 -6.44
CA LEU A 55 4.97 0.71 -6.03
C LEU A 55 4.96 1.26 -4.59
N GLN A 56 5.70 0.64 -3.67
CA GLN A 56 5.85 1.14 -2.30
C GLN A 56 6.49 2.54 -2.28
N GLU A 57 7.52 2.77 -3.07
CA GLU A 57 8.16 4.09 -3.20
C GLU A 57 7.17 5.14 -3.73
N ASN A 58 6.36 4.79 -4.74
CA ASN A 58 5.30 5.67 -5.25
C ASN A 58 4.25 5.99 -4.17
N ILE A 59 3.82 5.00 -3.39
CA ILE A 59 2.86 5.20 -2.29
C ILE A 59 3.47 6.07 -1.19
N ASN A 60 4.76 5.90 -0.87
CA ASN A 60 5.45 6.74 0.11
C ASN A 60 5.52 8.20 -0.36
N SER A 61 5.88 8.43 -1.62
CA SER A 61 5.87 9.78 -2.21
C SER A 61 4.47 10.39 -2.16
N PHE A 62 3.43 9.61 -2.49
CA PHE A 62 2.05 10.06 -2.44
C PHE A 62 1.59 10.44 -1.03
N VAL A 63 1.99 9.67 -0.01
CA VAL A 63 1.73 9.99 1.40
C VAL A 63 2.36 11.34 1.75
N ASP A 64 3.62 11.56 1.36
CA ASP A 64 4.32 12.82 1.62
C ASP A 64 3.64 14.00 0.91
N ASP A 65 3.20 13.82 -0.33
CA ASP A 65 2.50 14.84 -1.11
C ASP A 65 1.16 15.24 -0.47
N VAL A 66 0.36 14.25 -0.04
CA VAL A 66 -0.90 14.49 0.67
C VAL A 66 -0.68 15.18 2.03
N GLN A 67 0.35 14.77 2.78
CA GLN A 67 0.68 15.42 4.05
C GLN A 67 1.13 16.87 3.86
N ARG A 68 1.97 17.14 2.86
CA ARG A 68 2.40 18.50 2.50
C ARG A 68 1.21 19.36 2.08
N PHE A 69 0.30 18.81 1.28
CA PHE A 69 -0.94 19.48 0.90
C PHE A 69 -1.78 19.83 2.12
N GLY A 70 -1.97 18.89 3.06
CA GLY A 70 -2.70 19.14 4.30
C GLY A 70 -2.07 20.22 5.18
N GLN A 71 -0.73 20.25 5.29
CA GLN A 71 -0.03 21.31 6.03
C GLN A 71 -0.19 22.68 5.38
N GLN A 72 -0.03 22.74 4.05
CA GLN A 72 -0.26 23.96 3.29
C GLN A 72 -1.69 24.46 3.49
N GLN A 73 -2.66 23.55 3.45
CA GLN A 73 -4.06 23.90 3.62
C GLN A 73 -4.38 24.47 5.00
N LYS A 74 -3.83 23.88 6.07
CA LYS A 74 -3.93 24.42 7.43
C LYS A 74 -3.38 25.84 7.53
N SER A 75 -2.23 26.10 6.91
CA SER A 75 -1.64 27.45 6.87
C SER A 75 -2.49 28.44 6.08
N LEU A 76 -3.13 28.01 4.98
CA LEU A 76 -3.97 28.87 4.15
C LEU A 76 -5.24 29.28 4.88
N VAL A 77 -5.91 28.33 5.51
CA VAL A 77 -7.08 28.58 6.35
C VAL A 77 -6.75 29.51 7.51
N ALA A 78 -5.55 29.41 8.10
CA ALA A 78 -5.15 30.32 9.17
C ALA A 78 -4.91 31.76 8.69
N SER A 79 -4.45 31.94 7.45
CA SER A 79 -4.09 33.26 6.91
C SER A 79 -5.22 33.97 6.17
N MET A 80 -6.17 33.21 5.57
CA MET A 80 -7.38 33.57 4.80
C MET A 80 -7.30 34.67 3.72
N ARG A 81 -6.28 35.53 3.72
CA ARG A 81 -6.19 36.78 2.94
C ARG A 81 -5.29 36.69 1.70
N ARG A 82 -4.69 35.54 1.37
CA ARG A 82 -3.69 35.44 0.29
C ARG A 82 -4.19 34.66 -0.94
N PHE A 83 -4.56 35.40 -1.96
CA PHE A 83 -5.20 34.91 -3.19
C PHE A 83 -4.30 34.12 -4.16
N SER A 84 -3.00 34.44 -4.24
CA SER A 84 -2.06 33.75 -5.14
C SER A 84 -1.87 32.27 -4.82
N LEU A 85 -2.25 31.85 -3.61
CA LEU A 85 -2.08 30.49 -3.13
C LEU A 85 -3.21 29.56 -3.60
N LEU A 86 -4.41 30.07 -3.87
CA LEU A 86 -5.55 29.25 -4.33
C LEU A 86 -5.34 28.60 -5.71
N LYS A 87 -4.66 29.31 -6.64
CA LYS A 87 -4.39 28.76 -7.98
C LYS A 87 -3.38 27.61 -7.93
N ARG A 88 -2.44 27.67 -6.98
CA ARG A 88 -1.43 26.62 -6.74
C ARG A 88 -2.03 25.39 -6.07
N ASP A 89 -3.03 25.57 -5.21
CA ASP A 89 -3.75 24.44 -4.60
C ASP A 89 -4.50 23.60 -5.65
N SER A 90 -5.11 24.25 -6.65
CA SER A 90 -5.83 23.55 -7.71
C SER A 90 -4.92 22.66 -8.57
N THR A 91 -3.66 23.04 -8.79
CA THR A 91 -2.72 22.19 -9.55
C THR A 91 -2.27 20.99 -8.72
N ILE A 92 -1.96 21.21 -7.44
CA ILE A 92 -1.54 20.13 -6.51
C ILE A 92 -2.67 19.10 -6.35
N ALA A 93 -3.93 19.55 -6.20
CA ALA A 93 -5.07 18.64 -6.10
C ALA A 93 -5.23 17.75 -7.35
N LYS A 94 -4.95 18.29 -8.55
CA LYS A 94 -4.96 17.50 -9.79
C LYS A 94 -3.81 16.49 -9.84
N GLU A 95 -2.62 16.88 -9.38
CA GLU A 95 -1.46 15.99 -9.30
C GLU A 95 -1.73 14.83 -8.33
N ILE A 96 -2.28 15.12 -7.14
CA ILE A 96 -2.70 14.12 -6.15
C ILE A 96 -3.73 13.16 -6.77
N LYS A 97 -4.73 13.67 -7.50
CA LYS A 97 -5.73 12.83 -8.20
C LYS A 97 -5.05 11.89 -9.19
N ILE A 98 -4.19 12.40 -10.06
CA ILE A 98 -3.50 11.60 -11.10
C ILE A 98 -2.63 10.52 -10.43
N GLN A 99 -1.89 10.87 -9.38
CA GLN A 99 -1.09 9.91 -8.61
C GLN A 99 -1.96 8.83 -7.95
N ALA A 100 -3.08 9.22 -7.33
CA ALA A 100 -4.00 8.29 -6.69
C ALA A 100 -4.59 7.29 -7.69
N GLU A 101 -5.02 7.75 -8.87
CA GLU A 101 -5.51 6.89 -9.95
C GLU A 101 -4.42 5.95 -10.47
N HIS A 102 -3.18 6.43 -10.59
CA HIS A 102 -2.05 5.61 -11.01
C HIS A 102 -1.74 4.51 -9.99
N ILE A 103 -1.69 4.84 -8.70
CA ILE A 103 -1.49 3.88 -7.61
C ILE A 103 -2.63 2.86 -7.59
N ASN A 104 -3.87 3.30 -7.75
CA ASN A 104 -5.03 2.42 -7.75
C ASN A 104 -4.99 1.41 -8.91
N ARG A 105 -4.60 1.84 -10.12
CA ARG A 105 -4.38 0.93 -11.26
C ARG A 105 -3.26 -0.07 -10.97
N ALA A 106 -2.13 0.40 -10.45
CA ALA A 106 -1.00 -0.47 -10.12
C ALA A 106 -1.35 -1.50 -9.03
N LEU A 107 -2.11 -1.11 -8.00
CA LEU A 107 -2.65 -2.03 -7.00
C LEU A 107 -3.57 -3.07 -7.64
N GLY A 108 -4.43 -2.67 -8.59
CA GLY A 108 -5.25 -3.59 -9.37
C GLY A 108 -4.45 -4.60 -10.20
N ASP A 109 -3.29 -4.20 -10.73
CA ASP A 109 -2.42 -5.10 -11.47
C ASP A 109 -1.73 -6.13 -10.55
N VAL A 110 -1.35 -5.72 -9.32
CA VAL A 110 -0.84 -6.66 -8.30
C VAL A 110 -1.92 -7.69 -7.92
N VAL A 111 -3.19 -7.30 -7.82
CA VAL A 111 -4.29 -8.27 -7.58
C VAL A 111 -4.39 -9.31 -8.69
N LYS A 112 -4.28 -8.88 -9.95
CA LYS A 112 -4.29 -9.82 -11.10
C LYS A 112 -3.09 -10.78 -11.02
N GLU A 113 -1.93 -10.28 -10.60
CA GLU A 113 -0.73 -11.10 -10.43
C GLU A 113 -0.87 -12.12 -9.29
N VAL A 114 -1.47 -11.72 -8.17
CA VAL A 114 -1.83 -12.62 -7.07
C VAL A 114 -2.70 -13.77 -7.60
N LYS A 115 -3.79 -13.45 -8.31
CA LYS A 115 -4.70 -14.45 -8.87
C LYS A 115 -4.01 -15.40 -9.86
N ARG A 116 -3.13 -14.86 -10.71
CA ARG A 116 -2.34 -15.68 -11.64
C ARG A 116 -1.42 -16.65 -10.87
N SER A 117 -0.71 -16.13 -9.87
CA SER A 117 0.19 -16.91 -9.03
C SER A 117 -0.55 -18.02 -8.25
N GLU A 118 -1.77 -17.77 -7.80
CA GLU A 118 -2.62 -18.77 -7.14
C GLU A 118 -2.96 -19.94 -8.07
N VAL A 119 -3.25 -19.67 -9.34
CA VAL A 119 -3.57 -20.70 -10.34
C VAL A 119 -2.33 -21.50 -10.73
N GLU A 120 -1.19 -20.84 -10.92
CA GLU A 120 0.04 -21.48 -11.39
C GLU A 120 0.78 -22.26 -10.28
N ASN A 121 0.93 -21.65 -9.09
CA ASN A 121 1.78 -22.17 -8.02
C ASN A 121 1.00 -22.69 -6.81
N GLY A 122 -0.31 -22.44 -6.78
CA GLY A 122 -1.19 -22.76 -5.66
C GLY A 122 -1.23 -21.66 -4.59
N PRO A 123 -2.32 -21.59 -3.80
CA PRO A 123 -2.58 -20.50 -2.86
C PRO A 123 -1.57 -20.42 -1.70
N SER A 124 -0.94 -21.54 -1.35
CA SER A 124 0.04 -21.62 -0.25
C SER A 124 1.49 -21.43 -0.71
N SER A 125 1.71 -21.16 -2.00
CA SER A 125 3.05 -20.86 -2.53
C SER A 125 3.67 -19.65 -1.85
N VAL A 126 5.00 -19.68 -1.70
CA VAL A 126 5.78 -18.57 -1.10
C VAL A 126 5.56 -17.27 -1.88
N ILE A 127 5.63 -17.33 -3.22
CA ILE A 127 5.45 -16.16 -4.08
C ILE A 127 4.06 -15.56 -3.89
N THR A 128 3.02 -16.40 -3.97
CA THR A 128 1.62 -15.98 -3.80
C THR A 128 1.38 -15.32 -2.45
N ARG A 129 1.97 -15.88 -1.38
CA ARG A 129 1.84 -15.33 -0.02
C ARG A 129 2.56 -13.99 0.14
N ILE A 130 3.75 -13.85 -0.45
CA ILE A 130 4.47 -12.57 -0.46
C ILE A 130 3.63 -11.52 -1.19
N LEU A 131 3.15 -11.83 -2.41
CA LEU A 131 2.33 -10.89 -3.20
C LEU A 131 1.07 -10.46 -2.43
N LYS A 132 0.33 -11.40 -1.83
CA LYS A 132 -0.85 -11.11 -1.00
C LYS A 132 -0.53 -10.19 0.18
N SER A 133 0.53 -10.50 0.93
CA SER A 133 0.92 -9.71 2.11
C SER A 133 1.32 -8.29 1.73
N GLN A 134 2.10 -8.16 0.66
CA GLN A 134 2.59 -6.86 0.19
C GLN A 134 1.46 -6.01 -0.36
N TYR A 135 0.59 -6.61 -1.17
CA TYR A 135 -0.61 -5.95 -1.68
C TYR A 135 -1.47 -5.41 -0.54
N ALA A 136 -1.79 -6.23 0.46
CA ALA A 136 -2.63 -5.82 1.57
C ALA A 136 -2.03 -4.65 2.38
N ALA A 137 -0.72 -4.70 2.67
CA ALA A 137 -0.02 -3.63 3.36
C ALA A 137 -0.03 -2.32 2.55
N MET A 138 0.27 -2.39 1.25
CA MET A 138 0.27 -1.24 0.35
C MET A 138 -1.14 -0.65 0.20
N PHE A 139 -2.15 -1.51 0.02
CA PHE A 139 -3.53 -1.11 -0.13
C PHE A 139 -4.05 -0.41 1.13
N HIS A 140 -3.78 -0.96 2.31
CA HIS A 140 -4.18 -0.33 3.57
C HIS A 140 -3.54 1.05 3.73
N ARG A 141 -2.25 1.18 3.40
CA ARG A 141 -1.55 2.47 3.44
C ARG A 141 -2.12 3.47 2.44
N PHE A 142 -2.42 3.04 1.23
CA PHE A 142 -3.08 3.87 0.22
C PHE A 142 -4.47 4.34 0.70
N GLN A 143 -5.28 3.43 1.23
CA GLN A 143 -6.60 3.72 1.77
C GLN A 143 -6.54 4.75 2.92
N GLN A 144 -5.65 4.57 3.89
CA GLN A 144 -5.44 5.53 4.99
C GLN A 144 -5.06 6.92 4.46
N THR A 145 -4.22 6.97 3.42
CA THR A 145 -3.80 8.23 2.80
C THR A 145 -4.97 8.93 2.08
N MET A 146 -5.82 8.16 1.40
CA MET A 146 -7.03 8.68 0.76
C MET A 146 -8.03 9.24 1.78
N PHE A 147 -8.21 8.58 2.93
CA PHE A 147 -9.02 9.11 4.03
C PHE A 147 -8.45 10.42 4.58
N LEU A 148 -7.13 10.49 4.82
CA LEU A 148 -6.48 11.72 5.26
C LEU A 148 -6.68 12.88 4.26
N TYR A 149 -6.61 12.59 2.96
CA TYR A 149 -6.85 13.57 1.92
C TYR A 149 -8.32 14.06 1.92
N ASN A 150 -9.28 13.13 2.05
CA ASN A 150 -10.70 13.46 2.17
C ASN A 150 -10.98 14.35 3.39
N ASP A 151 -10.42 14.01 4.56
CA ASP A 151 -10.58 14.80 5.78
C ASP A 151 -10.00 16.21 5.63
N THR A 152 -8.89 16.34 4.90
CA THR A 152 -8.28 17.64 4.60
C THR A 152 -9.20 18.50 3.72
N ILE A 153 -9.85 17.91 2.71
CA ILE A 153 -10.82 18.61 1.86
C ILE A 153 -12.05 19.01 2.69
N ALA A 154 -12.62 18.08 3.46
CA ALA A 154 -13.81 18.34 4.28
C ALA A 154 -13.56 19.47 5.29
N LEU A 155 -12.41 19.46 5.97
CA LEU A 155 -12.02 20.55 6.88
C LEU A 155 -11.88 21.89 6.16
N LYS A 156 -11.39 21.90 4.92
CA LYS A 156 -11.31 23.12 4.13
C LYS A 156 -12.71 23.61 3.73
N GLN A 157 -13.61 22.72 3.32
CA GLN A 157 -14.99 23.06 2.98
C GLN A 157 -15.71 23.69 4.16
N ASP A 158 -15.62 23.08 5.35
CA ASP A 158 -16.15 23.61 6.61
C ASP A 158 -15.68 25.06 6.86
N LYS A 159 -14.37 25.28 6.74
CA LYS A 159 -13.78 26.61 6.96
C LYS A 159 -14.22 27.65 5.94
N CYS A 160 -14.37 27.26 4.67
CA CYS A 160 -14.92 28.14 3.63
C CYS A 160 -16.39 28.48 3.92
N LYS A 161 -17.20 27.53 4.37
CA LYS A 161 -18.61 27.74 4.74
C LYS A 161 -18.74 28.72 5.91
N THR A 162 -18.06 28.43 7.02
CA THR A 162 -18.06 29.32 8.20
C THR A 162 -17.54 30.72 7.86
N PHE A 163 -16.56 30.85 6.96
CA PHE A 163 -16.10 32.16 6.51
C PHE A 163 -17.19 32.93 5.76
N ILE A 164 -17.86 32.30 4.81
CA ILE A 164 -18.93 32.93 4.02
C ILE A 164 -20.05 33.38 4.96
N VAL A 165 -20.54 32.49 5.84
CA VAL A 165 -21.56 32.83 6.84
C VAL A 165 -21.12 34.03 7.67
N ARG A 166 -19.89 34.02 8.18
CA ARG A 166 -19.39 35.13 9.02
C ARG A 166 -19.27 36.46 8.27
N GLN A 167 -18.85 36.45 7.00
CA GLN A 167 -18.80 37.67 6.19
C GLN A 167 -20.20 38.23 5.91
N LEU A 168 -21.20 37.36 5.77
CA LEU A 168 -22.60 37.75 5.56
C LEU A 168 -23.24 38.30 6.84
N GLU A 169 -22.95 37.69 7.99
CA GLU A 169 -23.37 38.23 9.29
C GLU A 169 -22.82 39.64 9.52
N VAL A 170 -21.54 39.87 9.20
CA VAL A 170 -20.91 41.20 9.30
C VAL A 170 -21.57 42.21 8.34
N ALA A 171 -22.07 41.76 7.21
CA ALA A 171 -22.83 42.57 6.27
C ALA A 171 -24.28 42.88 6.73
N GLY A 172 -24.75 42.25 7.81
CA GLY A 172 -26.10 42.41 8.36
C GLY A 172 -27.11 41.38 7.85
N LYS A 173 -26.65 40.30 7.20
CA LYS A 173 -27.51 39.23 6.68
C LYS A 173 -27.27 37.95 7.45
N GLU A 174 -28.23 37.55 8.27
CA GLU A 174 -28.21 36.25 8.94
C GLU A 174 -28.55 35.16 7.91
N VAL A 175 -27.59 34.26 7.67
CA VAL A 175 -27.73 33.10 6.76
C VAL A 175 -27.18 31.89 7.49
N SER A 176 -27.90 30.77 7.47
CA SER A 176 -27.42 29.54 8.11
C SER A 176 -26.40 28.79 7.23
N GLU A 177 -25.60 27.90 7.82
CA GLU A 177 -24.68 27.06 7.04
C GLU A 177 -25.43 26.14 6.06
N GLU A 178 -26.63 25.68 6.42
CA GLU A 178 -27.50 24.89 5.55
C GLU A 178 -27.98 25.70 4.34
N GLU A 179 -28.36 26.96 4.53
CA GLU A 179 -28.75 27.84 3.43
C GLU A 179 -27.58 28.08 2.47
N VAL A 180 -26.36 28.31 3.00
CA VAL A 180 -25.15 28.40 2.16
C VAL A 180 -24.92 27.10 1.39
N ASN A 181 -25.19 25.94 2.01
CA ASN A 181 -25.07 24.64 1.36
C ASN A 181 -26.10 24.43 0.25
N ASP A 182 -27.35 24.83 0.50
CA ASP A 182 -28.41 24.79 -0.50
C ASP A 182 -28.11 25.70 -1.68
N MET A 183 -27.51 26.86 -1.44
CA MET A 183 -27.11 27.78 -2.51
C MET A 183 -26.03 27.17 -3.41
N LEU A 184 -25.09 26.42 -2.84
CA LEU A 184 -24.08 25.67 -3.58
C LEU A 184 -24.69 24.55 -4.42
N HIS A 185 -25.59 23.75 -3.82
CA HIS A 185 -26.21 22.60 -4.48
C HIS A 185 -27.11 23.02 -5.64
N HIS A 186 -27.89 24.09 -5.47
CA HIS A 186 -28.85 24.54 -6.47
C HIS A 186 -28.25 25.55 -7.47
N GLY A 187 -26.98 25.95 -7.30
CA GLY A 187 -26.33 26.93 -8.16
C GLY A 187 -26.97 28.32 -8.13
N LYS A 188 -27.69 28.67 -7.06
CA LYS A 188 -28.44 29.93 -6.93
C LYS A 188 -27.59 31.11 -6.46
N TRP A 189 -26.27 31.02 -6.62
CA TRP A 189 -25.31 32.04 -6.15
C TRP A 189 -25.51 33.42 -6.81
N GLU A 190 -25.90 33.47 -8.08
CA GLU A 190 -26.06 34.74 -8.81
C GLU A 190 -27.21 35.60 -8.25
N VAL A 191 -28.33 34.97 -7.87
CA VAL A 191 -29.49 35.64 -7.24
C VAL A 191 -29.08 36.28 -5.91
N PHE A 192 -28.14 35.65 -5.22
CA PHE A 192 -27.60 36.18 -3.99
C PHE A 192 -26.69 37.37 -4.24
N ASN A 193 -25.82 37.30 -5.25
CA ASN A 193 -24.92 38.36 -5.63
C ASN A 193 -25.66 39.65 -5.99
N GLU A 194 -26.77 39.53 -6.74
CA GLU A 194 -27.65 40.66 -7.09
C GLU A 194 -28.28 41.31 -5.84
N SER A 195 -28.76 40.50 -4.89
CA SER A 195 -29.31 41.01 -3.63
C SER A 195 -28.26 41.77 -2.79
N LEU A 196 -27.03 41.26 -2.72
CA LEU A 196 -25.94 41.87 -1.96
C LEU A 196 -25.43 43.18 -2.58
N LEU A 197 -25.43 43.29 -3.92
CA LEU A 197 -25.00 44.52 -4.63
C LEU A 197 -25.93 45.71 -4.40
N THR A 198 -27.20 45.46 -4.05
CA THR A 198 -28.17 46.51 -3.72
C THR A 198 -28.04 47.05 -2.30
N GLU A 199 -27.37 46.32 -1.41
CA GLU A 199 -27.19 46.69 -0.01
C GLU A 199 -25.94 47.56 0.18
N THR A 200 -26.10 48.74 0.80
CA THR A 200 -25.02 49.74 0.95
C THR A 200 -23.93 49.31 1.96
N SER A 201 -24.15 48.23 2.72
CA SER A 201 -23.26 47.76 3.80
C SER A 201 -22.09 46.91 3.30
N ILE A 202 -22.15 46.34 2.09
CA ILE A 202 -21.14 45.41 1.58
C ILE A 202 -20.14 46.14 0.69
N THR A 203 -18.86 46.09 1.04
CA THR A 203 -17.81 46.61 0.18
C THR A 203 -17.55 45.68 -0.99
N LYS A 204 -17.17 46.23 -2.16
CA LYS A 204 -16.75 45.43 -3.34
C LYS A 204 -15.63 44.43 -3.00
N ALA A 205 -14.76 44.77 -2.05
CA ALA A 205 -13.69 43.89 -1.60
C ALA A 205 -14.22 42.67 -0.84
N GLN A 206 -15.17 42.86 0.09
CA GLN A 206 -15.82 41.76 0.81
C GLN A 206 -16.60 40.86 -0.15
N LEU A 207 -17.35 41.44 -1.09
CA LEU A 207 -18.08 40.67 -2.09
C LEU A 207 -17.13 39.80 -2.93
N SER A 208 -16.02 40.37 -3.40
CA SER A 208 -15.00 39.64 -4.15
C SER A 208 -14.37 38.50 -3.33
N GLU A 209 -14.18 38.68 -2.02
CA GLU A 209 -13.63 37.64 -1.14
C GLU A 209 -14.63 36.49 -0.94
N ILE A 210 -15.91 36.81 -0.74
CA ILE A 210 -17.00 35.84 -0.63
C ILE A 210 -17.14 35.04 -1.93
N GLU A 211 -17.21 35.71 -3.10
CA GLU A 211 -17.27 35.04 -4.40
C GLU A 211 -16.10 34.08 -4.63
N GLN A 212 -14.91 34.47 -4.17
CA GLN A 212 -13.73 33.62 -4.29
C GLN A 212 -13.79 32.40 -3.40
N ARG A 213 -14.28 32.54 -2.15
CA ARG A 213 -14.51 31.38 -1.28
C ARG A 213 -15.58 30.45 -1.86
N HIS A 214 -16.62 31.00 -2.46
CA HIS A 214 -17.63 30.22 -3.17
C HIS A 214 -16.99 29.40 -4.32
N LYS A 215 -16.17 30.02 -5.18
CA LYS A 215 -15.44 29.32 -6.25
C LYS A 215 -14.53 28.21 -5.70
N GLU A 216 -13.86 28.47 -4.57
CA GLU A 216 -13.03 27.48 -3.89
C GLU A 216 -13.87 26.30 -3.37
N LEU A 217 -15.03 26.59 -2.78
CA LEU A 217 -15.94 25.58 -2.25
C LEU A 217 -16.50 24.68 -3.35
N VAL A 218 -16.87 25.26 -4.50
CA VAL A 218 -17.28 24.49 -5.70
C VAL A 218 -16.14 23.60 -6.21
N ASN A 219 -14.90 24.09 -6.22
CA ASN A 219 -13.74 23.28 -6.61
C ASN A 219 -13.50 22.11 -5.63
N LEU A 220 -13.69 22.32 -4.33
CA LEU A 220 -13.58 21.26 -3.32
C LEU A 220 -14.68 20.23 -3.46
N GLU A 221 -15.92 20.64 -3.73
CA GLU A 221 -17.02 19.71 -4.04
C GLU A 221 -16.69 18.82 -5.24
N ASN A 222 -16.07 19.37 -6.28
CA ASN A 222 -15.63 18.58 -7.42
C ASN A 222 -14.51 17.60 -7.03
N GLN A 223 -13.59 17.99 -6.13
CA GLN A 223 -12.57 17.08 -5.60
C GLN A 223 -13.19 15.93 -4.78
N VAL A 224 -14.20 16.20 -3.94
CA VAL A 224 -14.93 15.16 -3.21
C VAL A 224 -15.64 14.20 -4.17
N LYS A 225 -16.25 14.73 -5.25
CA LYS A 225 -16.87 13.90 -6.29
C LYS A 225 -15.84 13.02 -7.00
N ASP A 226 -14.68 13.57 -7.35
CA ASP A 226 -13.58 12.80 -7.95
C ASP A 226 -13.09 11.67 -7.02
N LEU A 227 -13.05 11.92 -5.71
CA LEU A 227 -12.70 10.91 -4.72
C LEU A 227 -13.74 9.81 -4.59
N ARG A 228 -15.02 10.10 -4.82
CA ARG A 228 -16.11 9.12 -4.73
C ARG A 228 -15.86 7.92 -5.65
N ASP A 229 -15.42 8.17 -6.87
CA ASP A 229 -15.15 7.10 -7.84
C ASP A 229 -13.98 6.21 -7.40
N LEU A 230 -12.97 6.79 -6.76
CA LEU A 230 -11.87 6.05 -6.15
C LEU A 230 -12.33 5.26 -4.92
N PHE A 231 -13.17 5.83 -4.06
CA PHE A 231 -13.69 5.14 -2.87
C PHE A 231 -14.61 3.96 -3.19
N ILE A 232 -15.40 4.05 -4.27
CA ILE A 232 -16.19 2.92 -4.76
C ILE A 232 -15.27 1.76 -5.15
N GLN A 233 -14.18 2.05 -5.86
CA GLN A 233 -13.19 1.04 -6.26
C GLN A 233 -12.44 0.46 -5.05
N ILE A 234 -12.05 1.31 -4.09
CA ILE A 234 -11.44 0.87 -2.83
C ILE A 234 -12.39 -0.07 -2.08
N SER A 235 -13.69 0.25 -2.01
CA SER A 235 -14.68 -0.58 -1.31
C SER A 235 -14.80 -1.97 -1.94
N LEU A 236 -14.84 -2.04 -3.28
CA LEU A 236 -14.85 -3.31 -4.01
C LEU A 236 -13.59 -4.16 -3.73
N LEU A 237 -12.42 -3.52 -3.69
CA LEU A 237 -11.15 -4.20 -3.41
C LEU A 237 -11.03 -4.67 -1.95
N VAL A 238 -11.66 -3.98 -1.00
CA VAL A 238 -11.76 -4.41 0.41
C VAL A 238 -12.58 -5.69 0.54
N GLU A 239 -13.73 -5.77 -0.15
CA GLU A 239 -14.59 -6.97 -0.15
C GLU A 239 -13.86 -8.19 -0.70
N GLU A 240 -13.05 -8.01 -1.75
CA GLU A 240 -12.26 -9.07 -2.36
C GLU A 240 -11.06 -9.54 -1.49
N GLN A 241 -10.57 -8.66 -0.61
CA GLN A 241 -9.42 -8.91 0.25
C GLN A 241 -9.72 -9.81 1.46
N GLY A 242 -10.96 -9.81 1.96
CA GLY A 242 -11.41 -10.62 3.11
C GLY A 242 -10.71 -10.29 4.45
N GLU A 243 -11.25 -10.78 5.57
CA GLU A 243 -10.73 -10.53 6.93
C GLU A 243 -9.32 -11.10 7.20
N SER A 244 -8.78 -11.96 6.33
CA SER A 244 -7.59 -12.76 6.63
C SER A 244 -6.24 -12.04 6.41
N ILE A 245 -6.24 -10.72 6.25
CA ILE A 245 -5.06 -9.94 5.89
C ILE A 245 -4.05 -9.77 7.03
N ASN A 246 -4.51 -9.80 8.28
CA ASN A 246 -3.66 -9.44 9.40
C ASN A 246 -3.37 -10.59 10.38
N SER A 247 -3.55 -11.84 9.93
CA SER A 247 -3.17 -13.01 10.73
C SER A 247 -1.81 -13.54 10.30
N ILE A 248 -0.76 -13.08 11.00
CA ILE A 248 0.55 -13.76 10.99
C ILE A 248 0.36 -15.27 11.17
N GLU A 249 -0.58 -15.65 12.04
CA GLU A 249 -0.98 -17.04 12.27
C GLU A 249 -1.42 -17.76 10.99
N VAL A 250 -2.32 -17.18 10.19
CA VAL A 250 -2.80 -17.80 8.94
C VAL A 250 -1.65 -17.96 7.94
N MET A 251 -0.74 -16.98 7.87
CA MET A 251 0.44 -17.07 7.02
C MET A 251 1.40 -18.16 7.50
N VAL A 252 1.63 -18.27 8.81
CA VAL A 252 2.48 -19.30 9.41
C VAL A 252 1.87 -20.69 9.22
N ASN A 253 0.57 -20.84 9.43
CA ASN A 253 -0.16 -22.09 9.20
C ASN A 253 -0.10 -22.51 7.73
N SER A 254 -0.34 -21.59 6.80
CA SER A 254 -0.18 -21.85 5.36
C SER A 254 1.26 -22.27 4.99
N THR A 255 2.28 -21.72 5.66
CA THR A 255 3.68 -22.15 5.49
C THR A 255 3.87 -23.60 5.92
N LYS A 256 3.35 -23.93 7.10
CA LYS A 256 3.45 -25.27 7.67
C LYS A 256 2.84 -26.30 6.73
N ASP A 257 1.67 -26.00 6.17
CA ASP A 257 0.99 -26.87 5.22
C ASP A 257 1.77 -27.03 3.91
N TYR A 258 2.32 -25.94 3.38
CA TYR A 258 3.17 -25.98 2.18
C TYR A 258 4.44 -26.82 2.39
N VAL A 259 5.10 -26.69 3.54
CA VAL A 259 6.29 -27.47 3.90
C VAL A 259 5.93 -28.95 4.07
N ASN A 260 4.80 -29.26 4.71
CA ASN A 260 4.31 -30.63 4.88
C ASN A 260 4.04 -31.30 3.52
N ASN A 261 3.33 -30.62 2.62
CA ASN A 261 3.06 -31.11 1.27
C ASN A 261 4.36 -31.32 0.47
N THR A 262 5.28 -30.36 0.56
CA THR A 262 6.61 -30.46 -0.09
C THR A 262 7.41 -31.65 0.44
N LYS A 263 7.36 -31.92 1.75
CA LYS A 263 7.99 -33.08 2.37
C LYS A 263 7.42 -34.40 1.84
N GLU A 264 6.11 -34.50 1.67
CA GLU A 264 5.47 -35.67 1.05
C GLU A 264 5.93 -35.88 -0.40
N LYS A 265 5.97 -34.81 -1.20
CA LYS A 265 6.47 -34.83 -2.58
C LYS A 265 7.93 -35.28 -2.66
N PHE A 266 8.81 -34.78 -1.79
CA PHE A 266 10.19 -35.25 -1.70
C PHE A 266 10.27 -36.73 -1.30
N GLY A 267 9.43 -37.17 -0.36
CA GLY A 267 9.31 -38.58 0.01
C GLY A 267 8.94 -39.47 -1.17
N LEU A 268 7.99 -39.04 -2.00
CA LEU A 268 7.62 -39.73 -3.24
C LEU A 268 8.75 -39.70 -4.28
N ALA A 269 9.42 -38.57 -4.48
CA ALA A 269 10.55 -38.45 -5.40
C ALA A 269 11.70 -39.39 -5.04
N VAL A 270 12.03 -39.52 -3.74
CA VAL A 270 13.03 -40.49 -3.27
C VAL A 270 12.58 -41.93 -3.55
N LYS A 271 11.30 -42.26 -3.33
CA LYS A 271 10.74 -43.58 -3.67
C LYS A 271 10.85 -43.86 -5.17
N TYR A 272 10.52 -42.90 -6.03
CA TYR A 272 10.66 -43.03 -7.49
C TYR A 272 12.13 -43.18 -7.92
N LYS A 273 13.05 -42.40 -7.35
CA LYS A 273 14.49 -42.55 -7.59
C LYS A 273 15.01 -43.94 -7.20
N LYS A 274 14.56 -44.48 -6.06
CA LYS A 274 14.92 -45.83 -5.60
C LYS A 274 14.33 -46.93 -6.50
N ARG A 275 13.10 -46.75 -6.99
CA ARG A 275 12.40 -47.69 -7.88
C ARG A 275 12.64 -47.42 -9.37
N ASN A 276 13.66 -46.64 -9.73
CA ASN A 276 13.92 -46.28 -11.12
C ASN A 276 14.23 -47.56 -11.93
N PRO A 277 13.40 -47.92 -12.93
CA PRO A 277 13.56 -49.16 -13.68
C PRO A 277 14.87 -49.22 -14.46
N CYS A 278 15.50 -48.10 -14.83
CA CYS A 278 16.84 -48.09 -15.43
C CYS A 278 17.90 -48.63 -14.47
N ARG A 279 17.72 -48.49 -13.15
CA ARG A 279 18.61 -49.04 -12.13
C ARG A 279 18.40 -50.54 -11.92
N ALA A 280 17.18 -51.05 -12.18
CA ALA A 280 16.82 -52.46 -12.02
C ALA A 280 17.06 -53.29 -13.30
N LEU A 281 16.82 -52.72 -14.49
CA LEU A 281 16.98 -53.41 -15.78
C LEU A 281 18.39 -53.30 -16.38
N CYS A 282 19.13 -52.22 -16.11
CA CYS A 282 20.39 -51.92 -16.80
C CYS A 282 21.65 -52.38 -16.04
N CYS A 283 21.51 -53.18 -14.98
CA CYS A 283 22.64 -53.68 -14.19
C CYS A 283 23.50 -54.71 -14.95
N CYS A 284 23.04 -55.26 -16.08
CA CYS A 284 23.80 -56.22 -16.89
C CYS A 284 24.47 -55.62 -18.13
N CYS A 285 24.14 -54.38 -18.55
CA CYS A 285 24.63 -53.82 -19.84
C CYS A 285 25.29 -52.43 -19.75
N CYS A 286 25.30 -51.76 -18.59
CA CYS A 286 25.96 -50.46 -18.42
C CYS A 286 26.84 -50.45 -17.16
N PRO A 287 28.19 -50.44 -17.27
CA PRO A 287 29.10 -50.41 -16.12
C PRO A 287 29.09 -49.09 -15.33
N CYS A 288 28.20 -48.15 -15.61
CA CYS A 288 28.27 -46.79 -15.07
C CYS A 288 27.45 -46.57 -13.77
N CYS A 289 26.85 -47.60 -13.18
CA CYS A 289 26.03 -47.45 -11.97
C CYS A 289 26.73 -47.79 -10.65
N GLY A 290 28.05 -47.99 -10.65
CA GLY A 290 28.83 -48.21 -9.43
C GLY A 290 30.20 -47.56 -9.48
N SER A 291 30.32 -46.28 -9.12
CA SER A 291 31.46 -45.80 -8.32
C SER A 291 31.22 -44.38 -7.81
N LYS A 292 31.32 -44.27 -6.47
CA LYS A 292 31.52 -43.11 -5.57
C LYS A 292 30.59 -41.90 -5.73
#